data_AF-A0A8B7AG15-F1
#
_entry.id   AF-A0A8B7AG15-F1
#
_cell.length_a   1.000
_cell.length_b   1.000
_cell.length_c   1.000
_cell.angle_alpha   90.00
_cell.angle_beta   90.00
_cell.angle_gamma   90.00
#
_symmetry.space_group_name_H-M   'P 1'
#
loop_
_entity.id
_entity.type
_entity.pdbx_description
1 polymer ?
#
loop_
_entity_poly.entity_id
_entity_poly.type
_entity_poly.pdbx_seq_one_letter_code
_entity_poly.pdbx_strand_id
1 'polypeptide(L)'
;MAERLLIGALKGGKSTKIVTLNGKKITKMPSILGKLSGLQILALQNNLIPKVCPEIRALTQLTALNLGNNLLEVVPEELKYLTSLKKLHLFGNKICRFLPESCDGLQNLVLLNLNNNLLTCLPQEIGRLHSLTYLSINYNQLASIPKELCFLENLSELQLNYNQLICLPEEIMFLQKLQKLLLVRNGIEDLPNGICNLKNLRILDIAGNIVQIFPSQFQNLKLKEFYCEGNPLLLRQPVQAVEQEEVWSLQEITARFIMNELAENNPMLMESIECYPQLRNIISKKRECTICGKFFLTIWLECVQFVPPSKDWKMSRNVQLIPLQILICSYKCFNQRGPDLFGIAQM
;
A
#
# COMPACT_ATOMS: atom_id res chain seq x y z
N MET A 1 11.73 17.76 37.35
CA MET A 1 10.63 18.62 36.82
C MET A 1 9.43 17.78 36.40
N ALA A 2 9.58 16.76 35.53
CA ALA A 2 8.49 15.90 35.06
C ALA A 2 7.67 15.22 36.18
N GLU A 3 8.33 14.62 37.17
CA GLU A 3 7.65 13.99 38.32
C GLU A 3 6.79 14.98 39.11
N ARG A 4 7.26 16.23 39.29
CA ARG A 4 6.49 17.28 39.98
C ARG A 4 5.22 17.67 39.21
N LEU A 5 5.25 17.62 37.88
CA LEU A 5 4.10 17.92 37.03
C LEU A 5 2.98 16.87 37.16
N LEU A 6 3.30 15.65 37.63
CA LEU A 6 2.34 14.58 37.85
C LEU A 6 1.81 14.47 39.29
N ILE A 7 2.36 15.22 40.24
CA ILE A 7 1.90 15.18 41.65
C ILE A 7 0.40 15.52 41.74
N GLY A 8 -0.08 16.47 40.94
CA GLY A 8 -1.52 16.79 40.86
C GLY A 8 -2.36 15.64 40.31
N ALA A 9 -1.87 14.95 39.28
CA ALA A 9 -2.54 13.79 38.67
C ALA A 9 -2.66 12.61 39.66
N LEU A 10 -1.68 12.46 40.55
CA LEU A 10 -1.68 11.40 41.58
C LEU A 10 -2.70 11.67 42.69
N LYS A 11 -2.99 12.94 43.01
CA LYS A 11 -4.08 13.28 43.95
C LYS A 11 -5.44 12.79 43.45
N GLY A 12 -5.65 12.76 42.13
CA GLY A 12 -6.85 12.17 41.52
C GLY A 12 -6.86 10.64 41.51
N GLY A 13 -5.73 9.97 41.76
CA GLY A 13 -5.64 8.51 41.84
C GLY A 13 -6.28 7.79 40.64
N LYS A 14 -7.18 6.83 40.92
CA LYS A 14 -7.91 6.05 39.90
C LYS A 14 -8.93 6.87 39.08
N SER A 15 -9.29 8.07 39.53
CA SER A 15 -10.22 8.95 38.79
C SER A 15 -9.55 9.72 37.64
N THR A 16 -8.21 9.80 37.65
CA THR A 16 -7.45 10.48 36.61
C THR A 16 -7.45 9.67 35.32
N LYS A 17 -8.29 10.08 34.37
CA LYS A 17 -8.42 9.44 33.05
C LYS A 17 -7.56 10.09 31.97
N ILE A 18 -7.18 11.36 32.14
CA ILE A 18 -6.48 12.15 31.11
C ILE A 18 -5.29 12.85 31.75
N VAL A 19 -4.12 12.70 31.12
CA VAL A 19 -2.89 13.43 31.47
C VAL A 19 -2.34 14.06 30.21
N THR A 20 -2.09 15.36 30.26
CA THR A 20 -1.52 16.15 29.15
C THR A 20 -0.33 16.95 29.64
N LEU A 21 0.85 16.67 29.09
CA LEU A 21 2.13 17.24 29.50
C LEU A 21 2.93 17.71 28.27
N ASN A 22 2.26 18.38 27.34
CA ASN A 22 2.84 18.80 26.07
C ASN A 22 3.78 20.00 26.23
N GLY A 23 4.88 20.05 25.49
CA GLY A 23 5.72 21.25 25.45
C GLY A 23 6.47 21.54 26.75
N LYS A 24 6.67 20.54 27.62
CA LYS A 24 7.20 20.74 28.98
C LYS A 24 8.71 20.48 29.09
N LYS A 25 9.39 20.33 27.94
CA LYS A 25 10.83 20.01 27.86
C LYS A 25 11.19 18.78 28.69
N ILE A 26 10.29 17.79 28.73
CA ILE A 26 10.49 16.55 29.48
C ILE A 26 11.55 15.73 28.76
N THR A 27 12.65 15.43 29.46
CA THR A 27 13.75 14.60 28.94
C THR A 27 13.67 13.13 29.36
N LYS A 28 12.83 12.81 30.35
CA LYS A 28 12.60 11.45 30.83
C LYS A 28 11.13 11.29 31.20
N MET A 29 10.51 10.23 30.70
CA MET A 29 9.15 9.89 31.12
C MET A 29 9.12 9.61 32.63
N PRO A 30 8.16 10.20 33.36
CA PRO A 30 8.08 10.04 34.81
C PRO A 30 7.62 8.64 35.21
N SER A 31 8.39 8.01 36.09
CA SER A 31 8.19 6.65 36.61
C SER A 31 6.84 6.51 37.33
N ILE A 32 6.34 7.59 37.92
CA ILE A 32 5.09 7.58 38.68
C ILE A 32 3.84 7.37 37.83
N LEU A 33 3.95 7.40 36.49
CA LEU A 33 2.88 7.04 35.56
C LEU A 33 2.29 5.66 35.87
N GLY A 34 3.10 4.69 36.30
CA GLY A 34 2.62 3.35 36.62
C GLY A 34 1.55 3.29 37.73
N LYS A 35 1.43 4.35 38.55
CA LYS A 35 0.38 4.44 39.59
C LYS A 35 -0.98 4.88 39.05
N LEU A 36 -1.04 5.39 37.82
CA LEU A 36 -2.26 5.89 37.17
C LEU A 36 -2.89 4.80 36.29
N SER A 37 -3.12 3.60 36.83
CA SER A 37 -3.60 2.45 36.04
C SER A 37 -4.98 2.64 35.37
N GLY A 38 -5.76 3.62 35.83
CA GLY A 38 -7.04 4.02 35.22
C GLY A 38 -6.92 5.02 34.06
N LEU A 39 -5.70 5.38 33.66
CA LEU A 39 -5.47 6.40 32.63
C LEU A 39 -5.93 5.90 31.26
N GLN A 40 -6.71 6.74 30.56
CA GLN A 40 -7.25 6.46 29.23
C GLN A 40 -6.56 7.26 28.13
N ILE A 41 -6.06 8.46 28.44
CA ILE A 41 -5.40 9.35 27.49
C ILE A 41 -4.10 9.89 28.10
N LEU A 42 -2.99 9.68 27.39
CA LEU A 42 -1.68 10.22 27.74
C LEU A 42 -1.12 11.02 26.56
N ALA A 43 -0.99 12.32 26.74
CA ALA A 43 -0.43 13.24 25.77
C ALA A 43 0.89 13.82 26.28
N LEU A 44 1.97 13.56 25.54
CA LEU A 44 3.35 13.90 25.85
C LEU A 44 4.06 14.53 24.65
N GLN A 45 3.32 15.08 23.67
CA GLN A 45 3.93 15.62 22.46
C GLN A 45 4.76 16.88 22.71
N ASN A 46 5.68 17.18 21.79
CA ASN A 46 6.58 18.34 21.86
C ASN A 46 7.45 18.32 23.14
N ASN A 47 8.10 17.20 23.41
CA ASN A 47 9.04 17.06 24.51
C ASN A 47 10.40 16.58 23.98
N LEU A 48 11.28 16.13 24.86
CA LEU A 48 12.63 15.68 24.54
C LEU A 48 12.83 14.23 25.03
N ILE A 49 11.78 13.40 24.96
CA ILE A 49 11.79 12.03 25.49
C ILE A 49 12.53 11.12 24.51
N PRO A 50 13.68 10.52 24.88
CA PRO A 50 14.41 9.61 24.01
C PRO A 50 13.91 8.17 24.10
N LYS A 51 13.27 7.79 25.21
CA LYS A 51 12.78 6.44 25.47
C LYS A 51 11.54 6.46 26.35
N VAL A 52 10.61 5.54 26.08
CA VAL A 52 9.45 5.28 26.93
C VAL A 52 9.87 4.58 28.22
N CYS A 53 9.21 4.91 29.35
CA CYS A 53 9.53 4.29 30.64
C CYS A 53 8.87 2.90 30.77
N PRO A 54 9.51 1.91 31.43
CA PRO A 54 8.95 0.57 31.62
C PRO A 54 7.59 0.56 32.33
N GLU A 55 7.34 1.53 33.20
CA GLU A 55 6.11 1.66 33.98
C GLU A 55 4.86 1.92 33.12
N ILE A 56 5.03 2.29 31.84
CA ILE A 56 3.90 2.44 30.91
C ILE A 56 3.10 1.13 30.77
N ARG A 57 3.73 -0.02 31.01
CA ARG A 57 3.09 -1.35 30.97
C ARG A 57 1.91 -1.50 31.94
N ALA A 58 1.83 -0.66 32.97
CA ALA A 58 0.73 -0.66 33.93
C ALA A 58 -0.52 0.09 33.41
N LEU A 59 -0.41 0.84 32.30
CA LEU A 59 -1.48 1.65 31.73
C LEU A 59 -2.34 0.84 30.75
N THR A 60 -2.84 -0.32 31.18
CA THR A 60 -3.57 -1.26 30.30
C THR A 60 -4.92 -0.71 29.82
N GLN A 61 -5.46 0.31 30.48
CA GLN A 61 -6.70 1.03 30.11
C GLN A 61 -6.46 2.17 29.11
N LEU A 62 -5.21 2.39 28.68
CA LEU A 62 -4.87 3.50 27.80
C LEU A 62 -5.47 3.26 26.41
N THR A 63 -6.25 4.23 25.95
CA THR A 63 -6.93 4.19 24.64
C THR A 63 -6.29 5.14 23.63
N ALA A 64 -5.59 6.18 24.10
CA ALA A 64 -4.87 7.11 23.25
C ALA A 64 -3.52 7.49 23.86
N LEU A 65 -2.45 7.33 23.07
CA LEU A 65 -1.09 7.70 23.41
C LEU A 65 -0.54 8.63 22.34
N ASN A 66 -0.10 9.82 22.75
CA ASN A 66 0.57 10.76 21.87
C ASN A 66 1.98 11.07 22.37
N LEU A 67 2.97 10.60 21.61
CA LEU A 67 4.41 10.82 21.83
C LEU A 67 5.04 11.57 20.64
N GLY A 68 4.24 12.28 19.84
CA GLY A 68 4.74 13.01 18.68
C GLY A 68 5.73 14.12 19.05
N ASN A 69 6.65 14.47 18.13
CA ASN A 69 7.69 15.49 18.34
C ASN A 69 8.50 15.23 19.62
N ASN A 70 9.16 14.08 19.68
CA ASN A 70 10.07 13.65 20.74
C ASN A 70 11.38 13.15 20.10
N LEU A 71 12.17 12.36 20.83
CA LEU A 71 13.48 11.87 20.40
C LEU A 71 13.53 10.34 20.32
N LEU A 72 12.39 9.66 20.15
CA LEU A 72 12.33 8.20 20.07
C LEU A 72 13.07 7.70 18.82
N GLU A 73 13.97 6.73 18.98
CA GLU A 73 14.70 6.10 17.87
C GLU A 73 14.10 4.76 17.44
N VAL A 74 13.28 4.16 18.29
CA VAL A 74 12.57 2.90 18.02
C VAL A 74 11.11 3.00 18.43
N VAL A 75 10.25 2.24 17.76
CA VAL A 75 8.94 1.94 18.33
C VAL A 75 9.16 1.09 19.60
N PRO A 76 8.70 1.52 20.78
CA PRO A 76 9.02 0.89 22.04
C PRO A 76 8.31 -0.47 22.20
N GLU A 77 9.04 -1.49 22.64
CA GLU A 77 8.48 -2.83 22.90
C GLU A 77 7.41 -2.81 23.98
N GLU A 78 7.46 -1.83 24.90
CA GLU A 78 6.51 -1.69 25.99
C GLU A 78 5.06 -1.45 25.50
N LEU A 79 4.87 -1.08 24.24
CA LEU A 79 3.54 -0.96 23.62
C LEU A 79 2.80 -2.30 23.56
N LYS A 80 3.51 -3.44 23.62
CA LYS A 80 2.88 -4.78 23.64
C LYS A 80 1.97 -5.03 24.84
N TYR A 81 2.11 -4.23 25.90
CA TYR A 81 1.26 -4.31 27.08
C TYR A 81 0.00 -3.43 27.00
N LEU A 82 -0.10 -2.51 26.02
CA LEU A 82 -1.17 -1.53 25.92
C LEU A 82 -2.36 -2.07 25.09
N THR A 83 -2.97 -3.14 25.58
CA THR A 83 -4.00 -3.92 24.85
C THR A 83 -5.28 -3.15 24.52
N SER A 84 -5.58 -2.06 25.23
CA SER A 84 -6.75 -1.20 24.98
C SER A 84 -6.48 -0.05 24.00
N LEU A 85 -5.26 0.07 23.47
CA LEU A 85 -4.85 1.24 22.70
C LEU A 85 -5.56 1.30 21.35
N LYS A 86 -6.22 2.43 21.08
CA LYS A 86 -6.96 2.69 19.83
C LYS A 86 -6.27 3.73 18.95
N LYS A 87 -5.54 4.68 19.55
CA LYS A 87 -4.86 5.77 18.84
C LYS A 87 -3.41 5.88 19.30
N LEU A 88 -2.48 5.79 18.36
CA LEU A 88 -1.05 5.92 18.62
C LEU A 88 -0.45 6.96 17.66
N HIS A 89 0.10 8.02 18.25
CA HIS A 89 0.80 9.08 17.53
C HIS A 89 2.27 9.08 17.91
N LEU A 90 3.13 8.82 16.92
CA LEU A 90 4.59 8.75 17.01
C LEU A 90 5.29 9.68 16.00
N PHE A 91 4.55 10.62 15.40
CA PHE A 91 5.08 11.50 14.36
C PHE A 91 6.23 12.39 14.86
N GLY A 92 7.14 12.82 13.97
CA GLY A 92 8.19 13.79 14.30
C GLY A 92 9.19 13.27 15.34
N ASN A 93 9.51 11.98 15.29
CA ASN A 93 10.57 11.39 16.12
C ASN A 93 11.78 11.05 15.24
N LYS A 94 12.71 10.24 15.76
CA LYS A 94 13.87 9.73 15.03
C LYS A 94 13.74 8.23 14.79
N ILE A 95 12.51 7.71 14.68
CA ILE A 95 12.28 6.27 14.67
C ILE A 95 12.85 5.68 13.39
N CYS A 96 13.91 4.89 13.51
CA CYS A 96 14.53 4.18 12.39
C CYS A 96 14.14 2.70 12.34
N ARG A 97 13.60 2.15 13.43
CA ARG A 97 13.21 0.74 13.53
C ARG A 97 11.86 0.56 14.21
N PHE A 98 11.02 -0.26 13.60
CA PHE A 98 9.77 -0.75 14.17
C PHE A 98 9.90 -2.24 14.45
N LEU A 99 10.04 -2.60 15.74
CA LEU A 99 10.27 -3.98 16.18
C LEU A 99 9.00 -4.84 16.06
N PRO A 100 9.10 -6.10 15.62
CA PRO A 100 7.98 -7.06 15.52
C PRO A 100 7.06 -7.13 16.75
N GLU A 101 7.67 -7.28 17.93
CA GLU A 101 6.97 -7.50 19.20
C GLU A 101 6.08 -6.31 19.61
N SER A 102 6.34 -5.11 19.07
CA SER A 102 5.55 -3.93 19.38
C SER A 102 4.11 -4.05 18.89
N CYS A 103 3.85 -4.90 17.89
CA CYS A 103 2.51 -5.11 17.33
C CYS A 103 1.62 -6.04 18.19
N ASP A 104 2.19 -6.87 19.07
CA ASP A 104 1.46 -7.95 19.75
C ASP A 104 0.31 -7.45 20.63
N GLY A 105 0.47 -6.27 21.22
CA GLY A 105 -0.54 -5.61 22.06
C GLY A 105 -1.49 -4.68 21.31
N LEU A 106 -1.27 -4.42 20.02
CA LEU A 106 -1.93 -3.32 19.30
C LEU A 106 -3.12 -3.78 18.43
N GLN A 107 -3.73 -4.92 18.74
CA GLN A 107 -4.82 -5.52 17.97
C GLN A 107 -6.08 -4.63 17.89
N ASN A 108 -6.29 -3.77 18.89
CA ASN A 108 -7.39 -2.80 18.95
C ASN A 108 -7.05 -1.42 18.34
N LEU A 109 -5.85 -1.27 17.76
CA LEU A 109 -5.38 0.00 17.24
C LEU A 109 -6.16 0.36 15.98
N VAL A 110 -6.77 1.54 15.98
CA VAL A 110 -7.59 2.08 14.90
C VAL A 110 -6.79 3.10 14.08
N LEU A 111 -5.94 3.87 14.75
CA LEU A 111 -5.12 4.92 14.14
C LEU A 111 -3.66 4.77 14.54
N LEU A 112 -2.78 4.69 13.54
CA LEU A 112 -1.34 4.75 13.70
C LEU A 112 -0.75 5.88 12.83
N ASN A 113 -0.05 6.81 13.47
CA ASN A 113 0.65 7.90 12.80
C ASN A 113 2.15 7.84 13.11
N LEU A 114 2.95 7.56 12.09
CA LEU A 114 4.41 7.43 12.11
C LEU A 114 5.09 8.50 11.22
N ASN A 115 4.39 9.58 10.88
CA ASN A 115 4.90 10.59 9.94
C ASN A 115 6.19 11.26 10.41
N ASN A 116 7.05 11.70 9.50
CA ASN A 116 8.29 12.42 9.81
C ASN A 116 9.18 11.61 10.78
N ASN A 117 9.60 10.44 10.34
CA ASN A 117 10.53 9.56 11.04
C ASN A 117 11.64 9.11 10.06
N LEU A 118 12.41 8.10 10.44
CA LEU A 118 13.55 7.58 9.68
C LEU A 118 13.35 6.10 9.30
N LEU A 119 12.10 5.63 9.22
CA LEU A 119 11.80 4.22 8.95
C LEU A 119 12.22 3.86 7.52
N THR A 120 12.99 2.77 7.38
CA THR A 120 13.38 2.20 6.09
C THR A 120 12.53 0.99 5.69
N CYS A 121 11.91 0.32 6.66
CA CYS A 121 10.99 -0.79 6.44
C CYS A 121 9.93 -0.87 7.56
N LEU A 122 8.90 -1.67 7.30
CA LEU A 122 7.91 -2.11 8.31
C LEU A 122 8.09 -3.61 8.59
N PRO A 123 7.85 -4.07 9.82
CA PRO A 123 7.83 -5.49 10.15
C PRO A 123 6.61 -6.16 9.50
N GLN A 124 6.72 -7.45 9.17
CA GLN A 124 5.59 -8.25 8.64
C GLN A 124 4.42 -8.30 9.64
N GLU A 125 4.74 -8.20 10.94
CA GLU A 125 3.79 -8.14 12.04
C GLU A 125 2.86 -6.93 12.01
N ILE A 126 3.10 -5.94 11.14
CA ILE A 126 2.12 -4.88 10.88
C ILE A 126 0.76 -5.44 10.48
N GLY A 127 0.72 -6.61 9.82
CA GLY A 127 -0.52 -7.32 9.47
C GLY A 127 -1.35 -7.78 10.68
N ARG A 128 -0.78 -7.80 11.89
CA ARG A 128 -1.51 -8.15 13.14
C ARG A 128 -2.45 -7.04 13.63
N LEU A 129 -2.37 -5.84 13.06
CA LEU A 129 -3.18 -4.68 13.48
C LEU A 129 -4.58 -4.72 12.87
N HIS A 130 -5.33 -5.81 13.06
CA HIS A 130 -6.59 -6.09 12.37
C HIS A 130 -7.67 -4.99 12.50
N SER A 131 -7.64 -4.17 13.56
CA SER A 131 -8.59 -3.06 13.77
C SER A 131 -8.20 -1.76 13.07
N LEU A 132 -7.03 -1.70 12.42
CA LEU A 132 -6.47 -0.48 11.89
C LEU A 132 -7.31 0.03 10.71
N THR A 133 -7.76 1.27 10.81
CA THR A 133 -8.52 1.94 9.73
C THR A 133 -7.71 3.07 9.10
N TYR A 134 -6.81 3.68 9.85
CA TYR A 134 -5.96 4.78 9.38
C TYR A 134 -4.49 4.50 9.68
N LEU A 135 -3.68 4.46 8.62
CA LEU A 135 -2.22 4.35 8.69
C LEU A 135 -1.57 5.49 7.90
N SER A 136 -0.74 6.29 8.58
CA SER A 136 0.03 7.37 7.96
C SER A 136 1.50 7.23 8.33
N ILE A 137 2.35 7.08 7.31
CA ILE A 137 3.81 6.92 7.41
C ILE A 137 4.50 7.87 6.40
N ASN A 138 3.94 9.06 6.23
CA ASN A 138 4.49 10.07 5.32
C ASN A 138 5.87 10.56 5.79
N TYR A 139 6.71 11.02 4.87
CA TYR A 139 8.04 11.58 5.18
C TYR A 139 8.90 10.59 5.99
N ASN A 140 9.15 9.43 5.38
CA ASN A 140 10.04 8.38 5.88
C ASN A 140 10.97 7.94 4.72
N GLN A 141 11.65 6.81 4.86
CA GLN A 141 12.61 6.28 3.89
C GLN A 141 12.22 4.85 3.46
N LEU A 142 10.92 4.53 3.43
CA LEU A 142 10.45 3.19 3.09
C LEU A 142 10.76 2.88 1.62
N ALA A 143 11.55 1.83 1.38
CA ALA A 143 11.85 1.32 0.03
C ALA A 143 10.76 0.37 -0.50
N SER A 144 10.05 -0.29 0.41
CA SER A 144 8.92 -1.17 0.11
C SER A 144 7.94 -1.23 1.30
N ILE A 145 6.77 -1.82 1.06
CA ILE A 145 5.85 -2.24 2.12
C ILE A 145 5.76 -3.77 2.15
N PRO A 146 5.67 -4.41 3.33
CA PRO A 146 5.47 -5.84 3.43
C PRO A 146 4.08 -6.23 2.91
N LYS A 147 3.97 -7.37 2.22
CA LYS A 147 2.68 -7.88 1.73
C LYS A 147 1.65 -8.07 2.84
N GLU A 148 2.12 -8.32 4.07
CA GLU A 148 1.29 -8.49 5.26
C GLU A 148 0.51 -7.22 5.63
N LEU A 149 0.97 -6.03 5.23
CA LEU A 149 0.21 -4.79 5.36
C LEU A 149 -1.11 -4.88 4.57
N CYS A 150 -1.11 -5.61 3.46
CA CYS A 150 -2.29 -5.74 2.61
C CYS A 150 -3.37 -6.66 3.20
N PHE A 151 -3.09 -7.34 4.31
CA PHE A 151 -4.07 -8.13 5.06
C PHE A 151 -4.82 -7.32 6.13
N LEU A 152 -4.61 -6.00 6.19
CA LEU A 152 -5.37 -5.10 7.06
C LEU A 152 -6.77 -4.84 6.48
N GLU A 153 -7.67 -5.80 6.66
CA GLU A 153 -9.03 -5.80 6.07
C GLU A 153 -9.89 -4.57 6.40
N ASN A 154 -9.59 -3.89 7.52
CA ASN A 154 -10.29 -2.70 7.97
C ASN A 154 -9.68 -1.36 7.51
N LEU A 155 -8.52 -1.41 6.83
CA LEU A 155 -7.80 -0.20 6.44
C LEU A 155 -8.59 0.57 5.39
N SER A 156 -8.94 1.82 5.72
CA SER A 156 -9.69 2.72 4.84
C SER A 156 -8.81 3.83 4.27
N GLU A 157 -7.74 4.20 4.97
CA GLU A 157 -6.82 5.25 4.55
C GLU A 157 -5.36 4.84 4.81
N LEU A 158 -4.58 4.81 3.72
CA LEU A 158 -3.16 4.53 3.73
C LEU A 158 -2.41 5.72 3.10
N GLN A 159 -1.54 6.36 3.89
CA GLN A 159 -0.71 7.46 3.44
C GLN A 159 0.78 7.12 3.55
N LEU A 160 1.47 7.16 2.41
CA LEU A 160 2.87 6.79 2.23
C LEU A 160 3.62 7.87 1.42
N ASN A 161 3.14 9.11 1.45
CA ASN A 161 3.74 10.23 0.71
C ASN A 161 5.19 10.47 1.17
N TYR A 162 6.05 10.92 0.26
CA TYR A 162 7.45 11.25 0.55
C TYR A 162 8.19 10.07 1.21
N ASN A 163 8.23 8.95 0.50
CA ASN A 163 9.04 7.77 0.83
C ASN A 163 9.92 7.42 -0.39
N GLN A 164 10.49 6.21 -0.42
CA GLN A 164 11.37 5.72 -1.48
C GLN A 164 10.78 4.46 -2.15
N LEU A 165 9.44 4.33 -2.16
CA LEU A 165 8.77 3.13 -2.68
C LEU A 165 8.99 3.02 -4.19
N ILE A 166 9.43 1.84 -4.65
CA ILE A 166 9.65 1.56 -6.08
C ILE A 166 8.46 0.78 -6.70
N CYS A 167 7.76 0.01 -5.88
CA CYS A 167 6.57 -0.72 -6.30
C CYS A 167 5.61 -0.93 -5.11
N LEU A 168 4.40 -1.37 -5.42
CA LEU A 168 3.44 -1.92 -4.46
C LEU A 168 3.33 -3.43 -4.66
N PRO A 169 3.10 -4.22 -3.60
CA PRO A 169 2.82 -5.65 -3.72
C PRO A 169 1.48 -5.90 -4.46
N GLU A 170 1.40 -7.00 -5.21
CA GLU A 170 0.14 -7.44 -5.86
C GLU A 170 -0.97 -7.70 -4.84
N GLU A 171 -0.59 -8.11 -3.62
CA GLU A 171 -1.48 -8.32 -2.49
C GLU A 171 -2.26 -7.08 -2.08
N ILE A 172 -1.91 -5.87 -2.57
CA ILE A 172 -2.72 -4.65 -2.36
C ILE A 172 -4.20 -4.87 -2.68
N MET A 173 -4.51 -5.80 -3.60
CA MET A 173 -5.88 -6.22 -3.90
C MET A 173 -6.68 -6.68 -2.69
N PHE A 174 -6.07 -7.11 -1.59
CA PHE A 174 -6.79 -7.58 -0.40
C PHE A 174 -7.31 -6.46 0.49
N LEU A 175 -6.89 -5.21 0.29
CA LEU A 175 -7.38 -4.05 1.03
C LEU A 175 -8.77 -3.59 0.56
N GLN A 176 -9.77 -4.48 0.67
CA GLN A 176 -11.11 -4.30 0.10
C GLN A 176 -11.88 -3.09 0.68
N LYS A 177 -11.52 -2.57 1.86
CA LYS A 177 -12.12 -1.37 2.45
C LYS A 177 -11.34 -0.09 2.18
N LEU A 178 -10.21 -0.14 1.45
CA LEU A 178 -9.39 1.03 1.20
C LEU A 178 -10.15 2.04 0.35
N GLN A 179 -10.22 3.28 0.84
CA GLN A 179 -10.89 4.41 0.19
C GLN A 179 -9.89 5.46 -0.28
N LYS A 180 -8.76 5.60 0.41
CA LYS A 180 -7.72 6.57 0.06
C LYS A 180 -6.34 5.93 0.10
N LEU A 181 -5.60 6.09 -1.00
CA LEU A 181 -4.22 5.67 -1.14
C LEU A 181 -3.40 6.86 -1.63
N LEU A 182 -2.51 7.36 -0.78
CA LEU A 182 -1.65 8.51 -1.09
C LEU A 182 -0.19 8.05 -1.13
N LEU A 183 0.45 8.25 -2.28
CA LEU A 183 1.78 7.77 -2.66
C LEU A 183 2.63 8.88 -3.30
N VAL A 184 2.30 10.14 -3.04
CA VAL A 184 2.97 11.32 -3.60
C VAL A 184 4.46 11.25 -3.36
N ARG A 185 5.28 11.56 -4.38
CA ARG A 185 6.74 11.67 -4.30
C ARG A 185 7.38 10.41 -3.70
N ASN A 186 7.22 9.33 -4.44
CA ASN A 186 7.96 8.09 -4.29
C ASN A 186 8.74 7.82 -5.60
N GLY A 187 9.28 6.61 -5.77
CA GLY A 187 9.93 6.15 -7.00
C GLY A 187 9.13 5.07 -7.71
N ILE A 188 7.80 5.09 -7.64
CA ILE A 188 6.97 4.00 -8.17
C ILE A 188 7.07 3.96 -9.69
N GLU A 189 7.55 2.83 -10.21
CA GLU A 189 7.70 2.56 -11.66
C GLU A 189 6.41 2.03 -12.25
N ASP A 190 5.81 1.03 -11.60
CA ASP A 190 4.60 0.38 -12.06
C ASP A 190 3.59 0.23 -10.92
N LEU A 191 2.30 0.34 -11.27
CA LEU A 191 1.22 -0.06 -10.38
C LEU A 191 0.89 -1.53 -10.61
N PRO A 192 0.78 -2.35 -9.55
CA PRO A 192 0.40 -3.75 -9.68
C PRO A 192 -1.03 -3.89 -10.22
N ASN A 193 -1.31 -4.99 -10.91
CA ASN A 193 -2.66 -5.26 -11.42
C ASN A 193 -3.69 -5.33 -10.28
N GLY A 194 -3.26 -5.76 -9.10
CA GLY A 194 -4.09 -5.80 -7.90
C GLY A 194 -4.73 -4.47 -7.50
N ILE A 195 -4.19 -3.32 -7.94
CA ILE A 195 -4.80 -2.01 -7.66
C ILE A 195 -6.20 -1.90 -8.27
N CYS A 196 -6.44 -2.54 -9.42
CA CYS A 196 -7.72 -2.53 -10.12
C CYS A 196 -8.82 -3.27 -9.35
N ASN A 197 -8.45 -4.10 -8.37
CA ASN A 197 -9.40 -4.85 -7.54
C ASN A 197 -9.90 -4.05 -6.32
N LEU A 198 -9.38 -2.83 -6.11
CA LEU A 198 -9.78 -1.95 -5.01
C LEU A 198 -11.10 -1.23 -5.31
N LYS A 199 -12.20 -1.98 -5.27
CA LYS A 199 -13.56 -1.50 -5.64
C LYS A 199 -14.07 -0.30 -4.84
N ASN A 200 -13.53 -0.09 -3.64
CA ASN A 200 -13.90 1.01 -2.74
C ASN A 200 -12.97 2.22 -2.83
N LEU A 201 -11.88 2.15 -3.61
CA LEU A 201 -10.92 3.23 -3.73
C LEU A 201 -11.58 4.46 -4.37
N ARG A 202 -11.48 5.61 -3.71
CA ARG A 202 -12.05 6.88 -4.14
C ARG A 202 -10.99 7.92 -4.42
N ILE A 203 -9.89 7.89 -3.69
CA ILE A 203 -8.80 8.86 -3.84
C ILE A 203 -7.52 8.07 -4.06
N LEU A 204 -6.92 8.29 -5.23
CA LEU A 204 -5.60 7.78 -5.55
C LEU A 204 -4.70 8.97 -5.92
N ASP A 205 -3.64 9.16 -5.16
CA ASP A 205 -2.65 10.18 -5.44
C ASP A 205 -1.28 9.53 -5.61
N ILE A 206 -0.76 9.56 -6.83
CA ILE A 206 0.55 9.02 -7.21
C ILE A 206 1.44 10.14 -7.79
N ALA A 207 1.13 11.41 -7.51
CA ALA A 207 1.86 12.52 -8.07
C ALA A 207 3.37 12.47 -7.75
N GLY A 208 4.22 12.78 -8.72
CA GLY A 208 5.68 12.80 -8.57
C GLY A 208 6.31 11.43 -8.37
N ASN A 209 5.80 10.40 -9.07
CA ASN A 209 6.45 9.09 -9.21
C ASN A 209 7.09 8.96 -10.61
N ILE A 210 7.49 7.76 -11.00
CA ILE A 210 8.07 7.47 -12.31
C ILE A 210 7.19 6.53 -13.15
N VAL A 211 5.87 6.57 -12.91
CA VAL A 211 4.89 5.75 -13.62
C VAL A 211 4.81 6.16 -15.09
N GLN A 212 4.92 5.18 -15.98
CA GLN A 212 4.78 5.40 -17.42
C GLN A 212 3.44 4.90 -17.97
N ILE A 213 2.98 3.74 -17.48
CA ILE A 213 1.82 3.01 -18.00
C ILE A 213 0.98 2.52 -16.82
N PHE A 214 -0.34 2.49 -16.99
CA PHE A 214 -1.29 1.98 -16.01
C PHE A 214 -1.80 0.58 -16.39
N PRO A 215 -2.20 -0.27 -15.42
CA PRO A 215 -2.82 -1.57 -15.69
C PRO A 215 -4.04 -1.49 -16.61
N SER A 216 -4.30 -2.54 -17.37
CA SER A 216 -5.36 -2.59 -18.39
C SER A 216 -6.76 -2.25 -17.85
N GLN A 217 -7.05 -2.63 -16.60
CA GLN A 217 -8.35 -2.44 -15.95
C GLN A 217 -8.42 -1.15 -15.13
N PHE A 218 -7.44 -0.25 -15.23
CA PHE A 218 -7.36 0.94 -14.39
C PHE A 218 -8.57 1.89 -14.54
N GLN A 219 -9.12 2.01 -15.76
CA GLN A 219 -10.36 2.76 -16.03
C GLN A 219 -11.58 2.24 -15.25
N ASN A 220 -11.58 0.98 -14.80
CA ASN A 220 -12.70 0.41 -14.07
C ASN A 220 -12.78 0.91 -12.62
N LEU A 221 -11.74 1.59 -12.13
CA LEU A 221 -11.73 2.18 -10.80
C LEU A 221 -12.72 3.35 -10.72
N LYS A 222 -13.61 3.30 -9.73
CA LYS A 222 -14.60 4.33 -9.44
C LYS A 222 -14.01 5.44 -8.56
N LEU A 223 -12.88 6.00 -8.99
CA LEU A 223 -12.20 7.11 -8.32
C LEU A 223 -13.07 8.37 -8.37
N LYS A 224 -13.00 9.16 -7.31
CA LYS A 224 -13.51 10.54 -7.25
C LYS A 224 -12.39 11.54 -7.51
N GLU A 225 -11.20 11.23 -7.03
CA GLU A 225 -10.01 12.07 -7.18
C GLU A 225 -8.84 11.19 -7.62
N PHE A 226 -8.16 11.63 -8.68
CA PHE A 226 -6.98 10.96 -9.21
C PHE A 226 -5.92 11.98 -9.57
N TYR A 227 -4.77 11.89 -8.91
CA TYR A 227 -3.64 12.79 -9.11
C TYR A 227 -2.43 11.97 -9.56
N CYS A 228 -1.85 12.35 -10.70
CA CYS A 228 -0.70 11.68 -11.29
C CYS A 228 0.28 12.64 -11.95
N GLU A 229 0.18 13.94 -11.67
CA GLU A 229 1.13 14.93 -12.17
C GLU A 229 2.56 14.61 -11.76
N GLY A 230 3.53 15.00 -12.59
CA GLY A 230 4.95 14.75 -12.32
C GLY A 230 5.39 13.30 -12.59
N ASN A 231 4.52 12.44 -13.12
CA ASN A 231 4.92 11.15 -13.68
C ASN A 231 5.29 11.29 -15.16
N PRO A 232 6.34 10.59 -15.65
CA PRO A 232 6.73 10.55 -17.05
C PRO A 232 5.81 9.61 -17.84
N LEU A 233 4.51 9.91 -17.87
CA LEU A 233 3.53 9.09 -18.60
C LEU A 233 3.98 8.91 -20.06
N LEU A 234 3.86 7.68 -20.56
CA LEU A 234 4.23 7.35 -21.93
C LEU A 234 3.51 8.30 -22.89
N LEU A 235 4.22 8.86 -23.87
CA LEU A 235 3.66 9.77 -24.87
C LEU A 235 3.39 9.04 -26.17
N ARG A 236 2.32 9.43 -26.87
CA ARG A 236 1.99 8.90 -28.19
C ARG A 236 2.96 9.46 -29.25
N GLN A 237 4.07 8.77 -29.47
CA GLN A 237 5.06 9.08 -30.52
C GLN A 237 5.13 7.94 -31.54
N PRO A 238 4.44 8.06 -32.69
CA PRO A 238 4.41 6.99 -33.68
C PRO A 238 5.78 6.83 -34.35
N VAL A 239 6.27 5.60 -34.39
CA VAL A 239 7.45 5.17 -35.15
C VAL A 239 7.05 4.04 -36.11
N GLN A 240 7.76 3.92 -37.23
CA GLN A 240 7.58 2.77 -38.12
C GLN A 240 8.26 1.55 -37.51
N ALA A 241 7.52 0.46 -37.39
CA ALA A 241 8.03 -0.85 -36.99
C ALA A 241 8.08 -1.78 -38.21
N VAL A 242 9.14 -2.59 -38.30
CA VAL A 242 9.24 -3.66 -39.29
C VAL A 242 8.46 -4.87 -38.76
N GLU A 243 7.58 -5.42 -39.60
CA GLU A 243 6.85 -6.65 -39.27
C GLU A 243 7.84 -7.81 -39.16
N GLN A 244 7.84 -8.48 -38.00
CA GLN A 244 8.68 -9.66 -37.75
C GLN A 244 7.84 -10.93 -37.90
N GLU A 245 8.44 -12.01 -38.39
CA GLU A 245 7.77 -13.31 -38.46
C GLU A 245 7.35 -13.80 -37.06
N GLU A 246 6.09 -14.20 -36.92
CA GLU A 246 5.58 -14.79 -35.69
C GLU A 246 5.99 -16.26 -35.58
N VAL A 247 7.02 -16.53 -34.79
CA VAL A 247 7.39 -17.91 -34.44
C VAL A 247 7.04 -18.14 -32.97
N TRP A 248 5.97 -18.91 -32.72
CA TRP A 248 5.61 -19.34 -31.37
C TRP A 248 6.41 -20.58 -30.96
N SER A 249 6.76 -20.65 -29.67
CA SER A 249 7.30 -21.88 -29.12
C SER A 249 6.24 -22.99 -29.13
N LEU A 250 6.69 -24.25 -29.19
CA LEU A 250 5.81 -25.41 -29.00
C LEU A 250 4.98 -25.28 -27.72
N GLN A 251 5.58 -24.76 -26.63
CA GLN A 251 4.87 -24.52 -25.38
C GLN A 251 3.71 -23.54 -25.56
N GLU A 252 3.91 -22.42 -26.25
CA GLU A 252 2.86 -21.42 -26.50
C GLU A 252 1.75 -22.01 -27.39
N ILE A 253 2.11 -22.74 -28.45
CA ILE A 253 1.17 -23.40 -29.36
C ILE A 253 0.30 -24.39 -28.58
N THR A 254 0.93 -25.30 -27.83
CA THR A 254 0.23 -26.30 -27.03
C THR A 254 -0.64 -25.65 -25.96
N ALA A 255 -0.15 -24.62 -25.27
CA ALA A 255 -0.93 -23.92 -24.26
C ALA A 255 -2.16 -23.23 -24.85
N ARG A 256 -2.04 -22.59 -26.02
CA ARG A 256 -3.18 -21.97 -26.72
C ARG A 256 -4.22 -23.01 -27.11
N PHE A 257 -3.80 -24.15 -27.64
CA PHE A 257 -4.70 -25.25 -27.99
C PHE A 257 -5.43 -25.78 -26.76
N ILE A 258 -4.72 -26.01 -25.66
CA ILE A 258 -5.31 -26.46 -24.39
C ILE A 258 -6.33 -25.45 -23.88
N MET A 259 -5.95 -24.18 -23.75
CA MET A 259 -6.77 -23.16 -23.08
C MET A 259 -7.97 -22.67 -23.89
N ASN A 260 -7.90 -22.70 -25.22
CA ASN A 260 -8.92 -22.09 -26.09
C ASN A 260 -9.72 -23.08 -26.94
N GLU A 261 -9.27 -24.33 -27.07
CA GLU A 261 -9.99 -25.31 -27.89
C GLU A 261 -10.31 -26.57 -27.10
N LEU A 262 -9.32 -27.18 -26.43
CA LEU A 262 -9.56 -28.41 -25.66
C LEU A 262 -10.39 -28.17 -24.39
N ALA A 263 -10.14 -27.08 -23.66
CA ALA A 263 -10.83 -26.80 -22.40
C ALA A 263 -12.35 -26.62 -22.59
N GLU A 264 -12.77 -26.00 -23.71
CA GLU A 264 -14.19 -25.86 -24.05
C GLU A 264 -14.83 -27.21 -24.40
N ASN A 265 -14.07 -28.10 -25.05
CA ASN A 265 -14.57 -29.38 -25.53
C ASN A 265 -14.42 -30.54 -24.52
N ASN A 266 -13.54 -30.42 -23.53
CA ASN A 266 -13.20 -31.49 -22.57
C ASN A 266 -12.92 -30.92 -21.16
N PRO A 267 -13.97 -30.66 -20.36
CA PRO A 267 -13.83 -30.06 -19.03
C PRO A 267 -12.95 -30.89 -18.07
N MET A 268 -13.02 -32.22 -18.16
CA MET A 268 -12.24 -33.15 -17.33
C MET A 268 -10.72 -33.05 -17.54
N LEU A 269 -10.29 -32.53 -18.69
CA LEU A 269 -8.87 -32.28 -18.95
C LEU A 269 -8.32 -31.19 -18.02
N MET A 270 -9.10 -30.13 -17.79
CA MET A 270 -8.67 -29.04 -16.92
C MET A 270 -8.58 -29.50 -15.46
N GLU A 271 -9.54 -30.30 -14.99
CA GLU A 271 -9.46 -30.95 -13.67
C GLU A 271 -8.21 -31.84 -13.56
N SER A 272 -7.91 -32.61 -14.61
CA SER A 272 -6.72 -33.45 -14.65
C SER A 272 -5.42 -32.63 -14.60
N ILE A 273 -5.38 -31.47 -15.26
CA ILE A 273 -4.23 -30.56 -15.24
C ILE A 273 -4.01 -29.96 -13.84
N GLU A 274 -5.06 -29.77 -13.03
CA GLU A 274 -4.90 -29.29 -11.65
C GLU A 274 -4.09 -30.24 -10.77
N CYS A 275 -4.10 -31.55 -11.07
CA CYS A 275 -3.30 -32.57 -10.41
C CYS A 275 -1.79 -32.47 -10.71
N TYR A 276 -1.38 -31.65 -11.68
CA TYR A 276 0.03 -31.45 -12.06
C TYR A 276 0.49 -30.02 -11.72
N PRO A 277 1.18 -29.82 -10.58
CA PRO A 277 1.53 -28.48 -10.10
C PRO A 277 2.30 -27.62 -11.10
N GLN A 278 3.16 -28.24 -11.91
CA GLN A 278 3.95 -27.54 -12.93
C GLN A 278 3.06 -26.98 -14.06
N LEU A 279 2.15 -27.80 -14.59
CA LEU A 279 1.20 -27.37 -15.63
C LEU A 279 0.22 -26.34 -15.09
N ARG A 280 -0.27 -26.55 -13.87
CA ARG A 280 -1.11 -25.57 -13.16
C ARG A 280 -0.42 -24.21 -13.03
N ASN A 281 0.86 -24.19 -12.66
CA ASN A 281 1.63 -22.95 -12.55
C ASN A 281 1.79 -22.27 -13.93
N ILE A 282 2.05 -23.03 -15.00
CA ILE A 282 2.13 -22.47 -16.36
C ILE A 282 0.79 -21.85 -16.79
N ILE A 283 -0.32 -22.60 -16.67
CA ILE A 283 -1.65 -22.12 -17.06
C ILE A 283 -2.12 -20.96 -16.18
N SER A 284 -1.71 -20.91 -14.91
CA SER A 284 -2.05 -19.78 -14.03
C SER A 284 -1.52 -18.43 -14.52
N LYS A 285 -0.49 -18.45 -15.39
CA LYS A 285 0.09 -17.25 -16.02
C LYS A 285 -0.62 -16.85 -17.31
N LYS A 286 -1.74 -17.48 -17.64
CA LYS A 286 -2.51 -17.15 -18.84
C LYS A 286 -2.97 -15.70 -18.83
N ARG A 287 -2.92 -15.10 -20.01
CA ARG A 287 -3.36 -13.73 -20.31
C ARG A 287 -4.46 -13.81 -21.34
N GLU A 288 -5.38 -12.86 -21.31
CA GLU A 288 -6.45 -12.76 -22.29
C GLU A 288 -6.14 -11.67 -23.30
N CYS A 289 -6.30 -11.96 -24.59
CA CYS A 289 -6.12 -10.99 -25.65
C CYS A 289 -7.29 -10.02 -25.70
N THR A 290 -7.03 -8.72 -25.59
CA THR A 290 -8.08 -7.69 -25.62
C THR A 290 -8.83 -7.59 -26.97
N ILE A 291 -8.23 -8.10 -28.05
CA ILE A 291 -8.83 -8.04 -29.39
C ILE A 291 -9.69 -9.26 -29.70
N CYS A 292 -9.20 -10.47 -29.41
CA CYS A 292 -9.88 -11.71 -29.81
C CYS A 292 -10.43 -12.54 -28.64
N GLY A 293 -10.20 -12.13 -27.38
CA GLY A 293 -10.66 -12.84 -26.18
C GLY A 293 -9.92 -14.16 -25.89
N LYS A 294 -8.99 -14.58 -26.75
CA LYS A 294 -8.26 -15.85 -26.57
C LYS A 294 -7.15 -15.72 -25.53
N PHE A 295 -6.92 -16.81 -24.80
CA PHE A 295 -5.84 -16.96 -23.83
C PHE A 295 -4.49 -17.27 -24.48
N PHE A 296 -3.42 -16.72 -23.90
CA PHE A 296 -2.04 -16.90 -24.35
C PHE A 296 -1.07 -16.80 -23.16
N LEU A 297 0.19 -17.24 -23.30
CA LEU A 297 1.18 -17.16 -22.21
C LEU A 297 2.22 -16.06 -22.44
N THR A 298 2.77 -16.01 -23.65
CA THR A 298 3.93 -15.18 -23.98
C THR A 298 3.48 -13.82 -24.51
N ILE A 299 3.95 -12.72 -23.89
CA ILE A 299 3.76 -11.38 -24.47
C ILE A 299 4.58 -11.33 -25.75
N TRP A 300 3.89 -11.21 -26.88
CA TRP A 300 4.52 -11.04 -28.18
C TRP A 300 4.98 -9.58 -28.38
N LEU A 301 4.12 -8.62 -28.06
CA LEU A 301 4.42 -7.19 -28.11
C LEU A 301 3.70 -6.49 -26.96
N GLU A 302 4.44 -5.70 -26.17
CA GLU A 302 3.82 -4.83 -25.18
C GLU A 302 3.05 -3.73 -25.92
N CYS A 303 1.76 -3.60 -25.61
CA CYS A 303 0.91 -2.62 -26.26
C CYS A 303 0.40 -1.62 -25.23
N VAL A 304 0.16 -0.41 -25.71
CA VAL A 304 -0.47 0.67 -24.94
C VAL A 304 -1.69 1.18 -25.70
N GLN A 305 -2.77 1.45 -24.97
CA GLN A 305 -3.90 2.21 -25.47
C GLN A 305 -3.99 3.54 -24.76
N PHE A 306 -4.09 4.61 -25.53
CA PHE A 306 -4.30 5.96 -24.99
C PHE A 306 -5.79 6.24 -24.88
N VAL A 307 -6.27 6.43 -23.66
CA VAL A 307 -7.69 6.69 -23.40
C VAL A 307 -7.87 8.03 -22.68
N PRO A 308 -8.95 8.77 -22.93
CA PRO A 308 -9.27 9.94 -22.10
C PRO A 308 -9.53 9.48 -20.65
N PRO A 309 -9.17 10.30 -19.64
CA PRO A 309 -9.55 10.02 -18.26
C PRO A 309 -11.06 9.85 -18.10
N SER A 310 -11.48 9.06 -17.10
CA SER A 310 -12.90 8.95 -16.78
C SER A 310 -13.47 10.31 -16.38
N LYS A 311 -14.69 10.61 -16.87
CA LYS A 311 -15.38 11.89 -16.60
C LYS A 311 -15.67 12.13 -15.12
N ASP A 312 -15.73 11.06 -14.33
CA ASP A 312 -16.00 11.10 -12.89
C ASP A 312 -14.76 11.46 -12.06
N TRP A 313 -13.57 11.43 -12.66
CA TRP A 313 -12.32 11.68 -11.96
C TRP A 313 -12.04 13.18 -11.89
N LYS A 314 -11.98 13.71 -10.67
CA LYS A 314 -11.36 15.02 -10.44
C LYS A 314 -9.85 14.87 -10.59
N MET A 315 -9.29 15.50 -11.62
CA MET A 315 -7.88 15.42 -11.96
C MET A 315 -7.22 16.80 -12.10
N SER A 316 -5.89 16.79 -12.06
CA SER A 316 -5.04 17.90 -12.50
C SER A 316 -5.27 18.20 -13.99
N ARG A 317 -5.40 19.48 -14.36
CA ARG A 317 -5.85 19.94 -15.70
C ARG A 317 -4.96 19.52 -16.88
N ASN A 318 -3.76 19.02 -16.62
CA ASN A 318 -2.73 18.84 -17.65
C ASN A 318 -2.70 17.42 -18.25
N VAL A 319 -3.44 16.46 -17.69
CA VAL A 319 -3.44 15.07 -18.17
C VAL A 319 -4.62 14.86 -19.13
N GLN A 320 -4.32 14.73 -20.43
CA GLN A 320 -5.34 14.55 -21.48
C GLN A 320 -5.61 13.08 -21.81
N LEU A 321 -4.59 12.23 -21.75
CA LEU A 321 -4.66 10.82 -22.08
C LEU A 321 -3.97 9.99 -21.01
N ILE A 322 -4.54 8.84 -20.70
CA ILE A 322 -4.01 7.83 -19.81
C ILE A 322 -3.48 6.67 -20.65
N PRO A 323 -2.17 6.35 -20.59
CA PRO A 323 -1.61 5.17 -21.23
C PRO A 323 -1.97 3.91 -20.45
N LEU A 324 -2.82 3.06 -20.99
CA LEU A 324 -3.18 1.77 -20.41
C LEU A 324 -2.40 0.65 -21.09
N GLN A 325 -1.83 -0.26 -20.30
CA GLN A 325 -1.26 -1.50 -20.80
C GLN A 325 -2.35 -2.34 -21.45
N ILE A 326 -2.09 -2.85 -22.65
CA ILE A 326 -2.97 -3.78 -23.35
C ILE A 326 -2.22 -5.05 -23.69
N LEU A 327 -2.90 -6.18 -23.55
CA LEU A 327 -2.37 -7.50 -23.83
C LEU A 327 -2.92 -7.99 -25.17
N ILE A 328 -2.02 -8.15 -26.14
CA ILE A 328 -2.34 -8.65 -27.48
C ILE A 328 -1.54 -9.92 -27.74
N CYS A 329 -2.19 -10.89 -28.36
CA CYS A 329 -1.62 -12.22 -28.53
C CYS A 329 -0.89 -12.45 -29.87
N SER A 330 -1.02 -11.54 -30.85
CA SER A 330 -0.36 -11.64 -32.16
C SER A 330 -0.39 -10.36 -33.00
N TYR A 331 0.46 -10.28 -34.02
CA TYR A 331 0.44 -9.31 -35.12
C TYR A 331 -0.91 -9.29 -35.82
N LYS A 332 -1.53 -10.45 -36.04
CA LYS A 332 -2.89 -10.52 -36.62
C LYS A 332 -3.90 -9.73 -35.79
N CYS A 333 -3.87 -9.89 -34.46
CA CYS A 333 -4.74 -9.12 -33.57
C CYS A 333 -4.33 -7.64 -33.53
N PHE A 334 -3.03 -7.36 -33.54
CA PHE A 334 -2.50 -6.00 -33.58
C PHE A 334 -2.92 -5.26 -34.87
N ASN A 335 -2.95 -5.92 -36.02
CA ASN A 335 -3.37 -5.31 -37.29
C ASN A 335 -4.89 -5.09 -37.38
N GLN A 336 -5.65 -5.67 -36.45
CA GLN A 336 -7.11 -5.45 -36.29
C GLN A 336 -7.44 -4.43 -35.19
N ARG A 337 -6.43 -3.76 -34.62
CA ARG A 337 -6.59 -2.82 -33.50
C ARG A 337 -7.31 -1.53 -33.88
N GLY A 338 -7.86 -0.84 -32.87
CA GLY A 338 -8.37 0.52 -33.01
C GLY A 338 -7.25 1.58 -33.13
N PRO A 339 -7.59 2.81 -33.55
CA PRO A 339 -6.62 3.86 -33.89
C PRO A 339 -5.79 4.39 -32.71
N ASP A 340 -6.21 4.12 -31.47
CA ASP A 340 -5.56 4.60 -30.25
C ASP A 340 -4.68 3.55 -29.56
N LEU A 341 -4.48 2.40 -30.21
CA LEU A 341 -3.65 1.31 -29.72
C LEU A 341 -2.33 1.25 -30.48
N PHE A 342 -1.24 1.18 -29.72
CA PHE A 342 0.14 1.22 -30.21
C PHE A 342 0.97 0.10 -29.61
N GLY A 343 1.94 -0.38 -30.37
CA GLY A 343 3.02 -1.21 -29.84
C GLY A 343 4.06 -0.33 -29.17
N ILE A 344 4.64 -0.81 -28.09
CA ILE A 344 5.76 -0.16 -27.42
C ILE A 344 7.04 -0.67 -28.10
N ALA A 345 7.73 0.22 -28.78
CA ALA A 345 9.04 -0.09 -29.34
C ALA A 345 10.06 -0.17 -28.21
N GLN A 346 10.78 -1.28 -28.10
CA GLN A 346 11.99 -1.36 -27.28
C GLN A 346 13.10 -0.65 -28.06
N MET A 347 13.60 0.48 -27.53
CA MET A 347 14.77 1.16 -28.09
C MET A 347 16.06 0.45 -27.74
#